data_AF-A0A453GP49-F1
#
_entry.id   AF-A0A453GP49-F1
#
_cell.length_a   1.000
_cell.length_b   1.000
_cell.length_c   1.000
_cell.angle_alpha   90.00
_cell.angle_beta   90.00
_cell.angle_gamma   90.00
#
_symmetry.space_group_name_H-M   'P 1'
#
loop_
_entity.id
_entity.type
_entity.pdbx_description
1 polymer ?
#
loop_
_entity_poly.entity_id
_entity_poly.type
_entity_poly.pdbx_seq_one_letter_code
_entity_poly.pdbx_strand_id
1 'polypeptide(L)'
;MGHQHQMFNDPFASSMSSLEEDMFSGAGGYHHLTPSMQWPGLDNDIPSAPAANNATSSGGSGSHRKMSHNAYERDRRKQLNEQYSSLRSLLPDDDHNKKMSIPTTVSRVIKYIPELQKEVDGLEKKKE
;
A
#
# COMPACT_ATOMS: atom_id res chain seq x y z
N MET A 1 -8.22 57.56 17.64
CA MET A 1 -8.24 56.08 17.59
C MET A 1 -7.58 55.67 16.28
N GLY A 2 -6.37 55.10 16.37
CA GLY A 2 -5.64 54.63 15.20
C GLY A 2 -5.80 53.13 15.03
N HIS A 3 -5.74 52.64 13.80
CA HIS A 3 -5.40 51.25 13.51
C HIS A 3 -4.48 51.23 12.28
N GLN A 4 -3.20 51.04 12.57
CA GLN A 4 -2.12 50.78 11.61
C GLN A 4 -2.38 49.42 10.96
N HIS A 5 -2.40 49.35 9.63
CA HIS A 5 -2.45 48.09 8.90
C HIS A 5 -1.03 47.51 8.87
N GLN A 6 -0.75 46.60 9.81
CA GLN A 6 0.53 45.89 9.90
C GLN A 6 0.56 44.82 8.81
N MET A 7 1.32 45.06 7.73
CA MET A 7 1.65 44.04 6.74
C MET A 7 2.66 43.08 7.39
N PHE A 8 2.20 41.90 7.81
CA PHE A 8 3.11 40.83 8.21
C PHE A 8 3.78 40.31 6.94
N ASN A 9 5.04 40.69 6.73
CA ASN A 9 5.83 40.22 5.61
C ASN A 9 6.32 38.81 5.97
N ASP A 10 5.61 37.79 5.49
CA ASP A 10 5.92 36.39 5.77
C ASP A 10 7.13 35.97 4.92
N PRO A 11 8.31 35.68 5.51
CA PRO A 11 9.54 35.43 4.75
C PRO A 11 9.52 34.11 3.97
N PHE A 12 8.51 33.26 4.19
CA PHE A 12 8.35 31.99 3.48
C PHE A 12 7.52 32.13 2.20
N ALA A 13 6.68 33.17 2.08
CA ALA A 13 5.80 33.35 0.93
C ALA A 13 6.58 33.64 -0.37
N SER A 14 7.71 34.36 -0.27
CA SER A 14 8.56 34.65 -1.43
C SER A 14 9.39 33.46 -1.92
N SER A 15 9.45 32.35 -1.18
CA SER A 15 10.29 31.20 -1.57
C SER A 15 9.53 30.12 -2.36
N MET A 16 8.19 30.19 -2.44
CA MET A 16 7.41 29.22 -3.24
C MET A 16 7.01 29.75 -4.62
N SER A 17 6.98 31.08 -4.83
CA SER A 17 6.43 31.67 -6.05
C SER A 17 7.35 31.65 -7.29
N SER A 18 8.38 30.80 -7.34
CA SER A 18 9.30 30.70 -8.49
C SER A 18 9.35 29.31 -9.12
N LEU A 19 8.53 28.36 -8.65
CA LEU A 19 8.56 26.97 -9.14
C LEU A 19 7.19 26.38 -9.48
N GLU A 20 6.21 27.24 -9.73
CA GLU A 20 4.84 26.83 -10.07
C GLU A 20 4.29 27.46 -11.38
N GLU A 21 5.07 28.29 -12.07
CA GLU A 21 4.65 28.90 -13.35
C GLU A 21 4.98 28.06 -14.60
N ASP A 22 5.74 26.96 -14.49
CA ASP A 22 6.06 26.09 -15.65
C ASP A 22 5.27 24.77 -15.70
N MET A 23 4.37 24.53 -14.75
CA MET A 23 3.66 23.25 -14.66
C MET A 23 2.34 23.21 -15.45
N PHE A 24 1.91 24.34 -16.03
CA PHE A 24 0.64 24.45 -16.75
C PHE A 24 0.79 25.19 -18.09
N SER A 25 1.71 24.73 -18.94
CA SER A 25 1.59 24.91 -20.38
C SER A 25 1.66 23.56 -21.07
N GLY A 26 0.59 23.24 -21.78
CA GLY A 26 0.39 21.94 -22.42
C GLY A 26 1.38 21.64 -23.55
N ALA A 27 1.31 20.38 -23.97
CA ALA A 27 2.02 19.75 -25.08
C ALA A 27 3.46 19.28 -24.79
N GLY A 28 3.57 18.02 -24.34
CA GLY A 28 4.84 17.29 -24.37
C GLY A 28 4.66 15.90 -23.78
N GLY A 29 4.74 14.86 -24.61
CA GLY A 29 4.72 13.48 -24.15
C GLY A 29 5.99 13.14 -23.39
N TYR A 30 5.86 12.72 -22.13
CA TYR A 30 6.93 12.07 -21.40
C TYR A 30 6.40 10.73 -20.90
N HIS A 31 6.64 9.70 -21.70
CA HIS A 31 6.59 8.32 -21.25
C HIS A 31 7.77 8.11 -20.28
N HIS A 32 7.56 8.37 -18.99
CA HIS A 32 8.49 7.89 -17.99
C HIS A 32 8.15 6.43 -17.71
N LEU A 33 9.04 5.56 -18.14
CA LEU A 33 9.02 4.13 -17.88
C LEU A 33 9.07 3.91 -16.37
N THR A 34 7.97 3.47 -15.77
CA THR A 34 7.98 2.88 -14.44
C THR A 34 8.72 1.54 -14.54
N PRO A 35 9.84 1.31 -13.83
CA PRO A 35 10.42 -0.02 -13.76
C PRO A 35 9.41 -0.92 -13.05
N SER A 36 8.89 -1.91 -13.78
CA SER A 36 8.05 -2.96 -13.23
C SER A 36 8.83 -3.68 -12.13
N MET A 37 8.42 -3.50 -10.88
CA MET A 37 8.80 -4.39 -9.78
C MET A 37 8.06 -5.72 -9.97
N GLN A 38 8.51 -6.49 -10.95
CA GLN A 38 8.02 -7.83 -11.22
C GLN A 38 8.59 -8.77 -10.16
N TRP A 39 7.83 -9.06 -9.12
CA TRP A 39 8.12 -10.18 -8.22
C TRP A 39 8.01 -11.48 -9.03
N PRO A 40 9.07 -12.30 -9.12
CA PRO A 40 8.98 -13.59 -9.80
C PRO A 40 8.29 -14.59 -8.88
N GLY A 41 7.13 -15.14 -9.29
CA GLY A 41 6.56 -16.34 -8.67
C GLY A 41 5.14 -16.28 -8.11
N LEU A 42 4.31 -15.29 -8.48
CA LEU A 42 2.86 -15.39 -8.30
C LEU A 42 2.18 -15.26 -9.66
N ASP A 43 1.93 -16.40 -10.30
CA ASP A 43 0.86 -16.57 -11.29
C ASP A 43 -0.51 -16.49 -10.59
N ASN A 44 -0.80 -15.32 -10.02
CA ASN A 44 -2.16 -15.01 -9.61
C ASN A 44 -2.81 -14.30 -10.78
N ASP A 45 -3.82 -14.94 -11.37
CA ASP A 45 -4.72 -14.36 -12.37
C ASP A 45 -5.14 -12.94 -11.94
N ILE A 46 -4.40 -11.94 -12.41
CA ILE A 46 -4.77 -10.54 -12.28
C ILE A 46 -5.97 -10.40 -13.23
N PRO A 47 -7.20 -10.19 -12.74
CA PRO A 47 -8.28 -9.84 -13.65
C PRO A 47 -7.90 -8.51 -14.28
N SER A 48 -7.52 -8.56 -15.55
CA SER A 48 -7.17 -7.40 -16.36
C SER A 48 -8.29 -6.37 -16.21
N ALA A 49 -8.01 -5.27 -15.52
CA ALA A 49 -8.96 -4.17 -15.43
C ALA A 49 -9.28 -3.71 -16.87
N PRO A 50 -10.55 -3.51 -17.25
CA PRO A 50 -10.85 -3.01 -18.58
C PRO A 50 -10.23 -1.62 -18.71
N ALA A 51 -9.39 -1.45 -19.72
CA ALA A 51 -8.80 -0.17 -20.08
C ALA A 51 -9.92 0.88 -20.15
N ALA A 52 -9.74 1.96 -19.39
CA ALA A 52 -10.72 3.03 -19.29
C ALA A 52 -10.71 3.84 -20.59
N ASN A 53 -11.57 3.46 -21.53
CA ASN A 53 -11.85 4.26 -22.72
C ASN A 53 -12.59 5.52 -22.24
N ASN A 54 -11.98 6.67 -22.51
CA ASN A 54 -12.45 7.98 -22.09
C ASN A 54 -13.77 8.33 -22.80
N ALA A 55 -14.90 8.00 -22.18
CA ALA A 55 -16.23 8.41 -22.63
C ALA A 55 -16.81 9.42 -21.62
N THR A 56 -16.69 10.69 -22.00
CA THR A 56 -17.48 11.79 -21.47
C THR A 56 -18.96 11.51 -21.72
N SER A 57 -19.73 11.20 -20.67
CA SER A 57 -21.19 11.43 -20.67
C SER A 57 -21.74 11.43 -19.25
N SER A 58 -22.18 12.62 -18.84
CA SER A 58 -23.27 12.97 -17.90
C SER A 58 -23.46 12.18 -16.59
N GLY A 59 -23.60 12.96 -15.51
CA GLY A 59 -23.74 12.50 -14.13
C GLY A 59 -24.84 11.44 -13.92
N GLY A 60 -24.46 10.35 -13.26
CA GLY A 60 -25.31 9.20 -12.93
C GLY A 60 -24.51 7.88 -12.87
N SER A 61 -23.48 7.75 -13.70
CA SER A 61 -22.65 6.54 -13.86
C SER A 61 -21.57 6.32 -12.78
N GLY A 62 -21.18 7.38 -12.04
CA GLY A 62 -20.12 7.29 -11.02
C GLY A 62 -20.45 6.37 -9.84
N SER A 63 -21.73 6.24 -9.49
CA SER A 63 -22.18 5.41 -8.36
C SER A 63 -21.99 3.92 -8.62
N HIS A 64 -22.35 3.44 -9.81
CA HIS A 64 -22.19 2.02 -10.17
C HIS A 64 -20.71 1.61 -10.29
N ARG A 65 -19.87 2.46 -10.90
CA ARG A 65 -18.41 2.25 -10.91
C ARG A 65 -17.83 2.21 -9.49
N LYS A 66 -18.26 3.15 -8.63
CA LYS A 66 -17.85 3.20 -7.22
C LYS A 66 -18.30 1.95 -6.46
N MET A 67 -19.51 1.42 -6.69
CA MET A 67 -20.00 0.20 -6.03
C MET A 67 -19.16 -1.02 -6.41
N SER A 68 -18.87 -1.21 -7.69
CA SER A 68 -18.00 -2.30 -8.19
C SER A 68 -16.58 -2.20 -7.62
N HIS A 69 -16.00 -1.00 -7.63
CA HIS A 69 -14.69 -0.74 -7.03
C HIS A 69 -14.67 -1.04 -5.51
N ASN A 70 -15.71 -0.66 -4.78
CA ASN A 70 -15.81 -0.95 -3.34
C ASN A 70 -15.93 -2.46 -3.05
N ALA A 71 -16.65 -3.20 -3.89
CA ALA A 71 -16.74 -4.65 -3.78
C ALA A 71 -15.36 -5.28 -3.99
N TYR A 72 -14.68 -4.92 -5.08
CA TYR A 72 -13.32 -5.39 -5.37
C TYR A 72 -12.34 -5.07 -4.23
N GLU A 73 -12.31 -3.83 -3.74
CA GLU A 73 -11.39 -3.46 -2.66
C GLU A 73 -11.74 -4.15 -1.32
N ARG A 74 -13.01 -4.47 -1.08
CA ARG A 74 -13.41 -5.27 0.08
C ARG A 74 -12.88 -6.70 -0.05
N ASP A 75 -13.00 -7.31 -1.24
CA ASP A 75 -12.51 -8.66 -1.49
C ASP A 75 -10.98 -8.73 -1.43
N ARG A 76 -10.29 -7.73 -1.98
CA ARG A 76 -8.83 -7.58 -1.85
C ARG A 76 -8.39 -7.52 -0.37
N ARG A 77 -9.05 -6.68 0.45
CA ARG A 77 -8.75 -6.60 1.89
C ARG A 77 -9.08 -7.89 2.62
N LYS A 78 -10.14 -8.59 2.21
CA LYS A 78 -10.50 -9.90 2.75
C LYS A 78 -9.39 -10.92 2.49
N GLN A 79 -8.93 -11.04 1.25
CA GLN A 79 -7.81 -11.92 0.87
C GLN A 79 -6.54 -11.62 1.66
N LEU A 80 -6.18 -10.33 1.81
CA LEU A 80 -5.02 -9.94 2.59
C LEU A 80 -5.15 -10.34 4.07
N ASN A 81 -6.33 -10.15 4.67
CA ASN A 81 -6.59 -10.55 6.05
C ASN A 81 -6.60 -12.08 6.24
N GLU A 82 -7.05 -12.83 5.24
CA GLU A 82 -6.97 -14.30 5.22
C GLU A 82 -5.51 -14.77 5.23
N GLN A 83 -4.65 -14.14 4.43
CA GLN A 83 -3.21 -14.43 4.44
C GLN A 83 -2.57 -14.16 5.81
N TYR A 84 -2.89 -13.04 6.46
CA TYR A 84 -2.41 -12.76 7.83
C TYR A 84 -2.95 -13.75 8.86
N SER A 85 -4.19 -14.23 8.68
CA SER A 85 -4.79 -15.24 9.56
C SER A 85 -4.10 -16.60 9.39
N SER A 86 -3.81 -16.99 8.15
CA SER A 86 -3.02 -18.19 7.84
C SER A 86 -1.63 -18.10 8.45
N LEU A 87 -0.93 -16.98 8.22
CA LEU A 87 0.41 -16.75 8.77
C LEU A 87 0.44 -16.84 10.29
N ARG A 88 -0.58 -16.30 10.95
CA ARG A 88 -0.72 -16.37 12.40
C ARG A 88 -0.87 -17.80 12.92
N SER A 89 -1.64 -18.63 12.21
CA SER A 89 -1.89 -20.03 12.62
C SER A 89 -0.63 -20.90 12.63
N LEU A 90 0.45 -20.44 11.99
CA LEU A 90 1.74 -21.11 11.95
C LEU A 90 2.68 -20.73 13.10
N LEU A 91 2.28 -19.77 13.95
CA LEU A 91 3.05 -19.37 15.13
C LEU A 91 2.75 -20.30 16.32
N PRO A 92 3.62 -20.36 17.34
CA PRO A 92 3.35 -21.12 18.55
C PRO A 92 2.06 -20.68 19.27
N ASP A 93 1.42 -21.61 19.99
CA ASP A 93 0.18 -21.36 20.74
C ASP A 93 0.29 -20.22 21.76
N ASP A 94 1.47 -20.04 22.37
CA ASP A 94 1.76 -18.94 23.30
C ASP A 94 1.62 -17.55 22.65
N ASP A 95 1.76 -17.49 21.33
CA ASP A 95 1.63 -16.26 20.56
C ASP A 95 0.20 -16.01 20.08
N HIS A 96 -0.70 -16.98 20.23
CA HIS A 96 -2.11 -16.85 19.90
C HIS A 96 -2.90 -16.13 21.00
N ASN A 97 -2.65 -14.83 21.18
CA ASN A 97 -3.63 -14.00 21.89
C ASN A 97 -4.92 -13.90 21.03
N LYS A 98 -6.10 -13.68 21.63
CA LYS A 98 -7.38 -13.65 20.85
C LYS A 98 -7.41 -12.58 19.74
N LYS A 99 -6.55 -11.55 19.82
CA LYS A 99 -6.44 -10.44 18.88
C LYS A 99 -5.00 -9.90 18.85
N MET A 100 -4.10 -10.41 18.00
CA MET A 100 -2.85 -9.70 17.69
C MET A 100 -3.13 -8.83 16.49
N SER A 101 -2.52 -7.65 16.49
CA SER A 101 -2.47 -6.79 15.33
C SER A 101 -1.59 -7.37 14.22
N ILE A 102 -1.73 -6.84 13.00
CA ILE A 102 -0.87 -7.18 11.87
C ILE A 102 0.62 -6.93 12.19
N PRO A 103 1.04 -5.76 12.73
CA PRO A 103 2.44 -5.51 13.05
C PRO A 103 3.01 -6.51 14.06
N THR A 104 2.24 -6.92 15.07
CA THR A 104 2.69 -7.92 16.05
C THR A 104 2.85 -9.29 15.41
N THR A 105 1.93 -9.68 14.52
CA THR A 105 2.01 -10.94 13.78
C THR A 105 3.31 -10.99 12.96
N VAL A 106 3.58 -9.95 12.17
CA VAL A 106 4.82 -9.86 11.37
C VAL A 106 6.07 -9.88 12.26
N SER A 107 6.05 -9.14 13.36
CA SER A 107 7.18 -9.08 14.30
C SER A 107 7.53 -10.44 14.91
N ARG A 108 6.52 -11.28 15.19
CA ARG A 108 6.73 -12.64 15.72
C ARG A 108 7.26 -13.60 14.66
N VAL A 109 6.70 -13.56 13.46
CA VAL A 109 7.18 -14.39 12.33
C VAL A 109 8.66 -14.15 12.04
N ILE A 110 9.09 -12.89 12.02
CA ILE A 110 10.50 -12.52 11.79
C ILE A 110 11.42 -13.14 12.84
N LYS A 111 10.96 -13.29 14.09
CA LYS A 111 11.73 -13.92 15.17
C LYS A 111 11.67 -15.45 15.11
N TYR A 112 10.52 -16.00 14.75
CA TYR A 112 10.27 -17.43 14.82
C TYR A 112 11.01 -18.23 13.72
N ILE A 113 11.17 -17.65 12.52
CA ILE A 113 11.91 -18.30 11.43
C ILE A 113 13.34 -18.70 11.83
N PRO A 114 14.20 -17.79 12.36
CA PRO A 114 15.55 -18.16 12.76
C PRO A 114 15.59 -19.10 13.98
N GLU A 115 14.60 -19.04 14.88
CA GLU A 115 14.48 -19.99 16.00
C GLU A 115 14.26 -21.42 15.49
N LEU A 116 13.33 -21.59 14.54
CA LEU A 116 13.07 -22.88 13.88
C LEU A 116 14.29 -23.40 13.13
N GLN A 117 15.01 -22.55 12.41
CA GLN A 117 16.24 -22.95 11.71
C GLN A 117 17.29 -23.52 12.68
N LYS A 118 17.49 -22.85 13.82
CA LYS A 118 18.42 -23.32 14.86
C LYS A 118 17.99 -24.65 15.48
N GLU A 119 16.69 -24.87 15.65
CA GLU A 119 16.16 -26.14 16.15
C GLU A 119 16.43 -27.29 15.18
N VAL A 120 16.18 -27.08 13.88
CA VAL A 120 16.48 -28.05 12.82
C VAL A 120 17.96 -28.41 12.80
N ASP A 121 18.86 -27.42 12.77
CA ASP A 121 20.31 -27.65 12.80
C ASP A 121 20.75 -28.45 14.04
N GLY A 122 20.12 -28.17 15.19
CA GLY A 122 20.41 -28.86 16.44
C GLY A 122 19.95 -30.32 16.45
N LEU A 123 18.84 -30.62 15.77
CA LEU A 123 18.31 -31.98 15.63
C LEU A 123 19.14 -32.80 14.64
N GLU A 124 19.59 -32.21 13.54
CA GLU A 124 20.45 -32.89 12.56
C GLU A 124 21.76 -33.37 13.18
N LYS A 125 22.43 -32.51 13.97
CA LYS A 125 23.68 -32.85 14.68
C LYS A 125 23.53 -33.94 15.74
N LYS A 126 22.33 -34.13 16.30
CA LYS A 126 22.05 -35.18 17.30
C LYS A 126 21.70 -36.52 16.65
N LYS A 127 21.38 -36.53 15.36
CA LYS A 127 21.03 -37.73 14.60
C LYS A 127 22.26 -38.49 14.12
N GLU A 128 23.39 -37.81 14.00
CA GLU A 128 24.73 -38.38 13.76
C GLU A 128 25.31 -39.00 15.02
#